data_AF-A0A3S4K6E4-F1
#
_entry.id   AF-A0A3S4K6E4-F1
#
_cell.length_a   1.000
_cell.length_b   1.000
_cell.length_c   1.000
_cell.angle_alpha   90.00
_cell.angle_beta   90.00
_cell.angle_gamma   90.00
#
_symmetry.space_group_name_H-M   'P 1'
#
loop_
_entity.id
_entity.type
_entity.pdbx_description
1 polymer ?
#
loop_
_entity_poly.entity_id
_entity_poly.type
_entity_poly.pdbx_seq_one_letter_code
_entity_poly.pdbx_strand_id
1 'polypeptide(L)'
;MAQIPARGDCSRQLTRKQAGDAWEAAARRWLESKGLRFIAANVRERGGEIDLIMRDGKTTVFVEVRYRRSGLYGGAAASVTRSKQHKLLHTARLWLARQNGSF
;
A
#
# COMPACT_ATOMS: atom_id res chain seq x y z
N MET A 1 31.35 -10.78 -41.52
CA MET A 1 31.04 -9.50 -40.85
C MET A 1 29.54 -9.36 -40.74
N ALA A 2 28.97 -9.58 -39.57
CA ALA A 2 27.54 -9.31 -39.30
C ALA A 2 27.45 -8.68 -37.92
N GLN A 3 27.15 -7.39 -37.91
CA GLN A 3 27.12 -6.53 -36.75
C GLN A 3 25.74 -6.67 -36.09
N ILE A 4 25.72 -7.14 -34.84
CA ILE A 4 24.52 -7.17 -34.00
C ILE A 4 24.32 -5.74 -33.47
N PRO A 5 23.19 -5.06 -33.73
CA PRO A 5 22.92 -3.79 -33.08
C PRO A 5 22.61 -4.05 -31.61
N ALA A 6 23.34 -3.38 -30.73
CA ALA A 6 23.08 -3.34 -29.31
C ALA A 6 21.64 -2.87 -29.07
N ARG A 7 20.82 -3.71 -28.43
CA ARG A 7 19.50 -3.34 -27.96
C ARG A 7 19.69 -2.29 -26.86
N GLY A 8 19.36 -1.04 -27.18
CA GLY A 8 19.46 0.09 -26.28
C GLY A 8 18.75 -0.18 -24.97
N ASP A 9 19.44 0.17 -23.88
CA ASP A 9 18.93 0.20 -22.53
C ASP A 9 17.56 0.88 -22.47
N CYS A 10 16.52 0.09 -22.28
CA CYS A 10 15.25 0.56 -21.79
C CYS A 10 15.36 0.76 -20.28
N SER A 11 16.23 1.68 -19.84
CA SER A 11 16.14 2.26 -18.50
C SER A 11 14.91 3.17 -18.45
N ARG A 12 13.72 2.57 -18.52
CA ARG A 12 12.47 3.21 -18.07
C ARG A 12 12.70 3.51 -16.60
N GLN A 13 13.11 4.74 -16.29
CA GLN A 13 13.08 5.27 -14.94
C GLN A 13 11.62 5.19 -14.48
N LEU A 14 11.26 4.09 -13.82
CA LEU A 14 9.95 3.92 -13.22
C LEU A 14 9.79 5.08 -12.24
N THR A 15 8.76 5.90 -12.48
CA THR A 15 8.42 6.97 -11.56
C THR A 15 8.19 6.37 -10.17
N ARG A 16 8.50 7.11 -9.10
CA ARG A 16 8.33 6.66 -7.71
C ARG A 16 6.92 6.10 -7.43
N LYS A 17 5.93 6.56 -8.20
CA LYS A 17 4.55 6.09 -8.21
C LYS A 17 4.38 4.70 -8.84
N GLN A 18 4.94 4.45 -10.02
CA GLN A 18 4.91 3.13 -10.67
C GLN A 18 5.63 2.06 -9.83
N ALA A 19 6.70 2.45 -9.14
CA ALA A 19 7.33 1.58 -8.16
C ALA A 19 6.37 1.28 -6.98
N GLY A 20 5.67 2.29 -6.46
CA GLY A 20 4.64 2.15 -5.41
C GLY A 20 3.55 1.16 -5.79
N ASP A 21 2.94 1.31 -6.97
CA ASP A 21 1.87 0.44 -7.46
C ASP A 21 2.29 -1.04 -7.51
N ALA A 22 3.54 -1.31 -7.91
CA ALA A 22 4.08 -2.67 -7.97
C ALA A 22 4.24 -3.29 -6.57
N TRP A 23 4.66 -2.49 -5.58
CA TRP A 23 4.79 -2.93 -4.19
C TRP A 23 3.42 -3.11 -3.53
N GLU A 24 2.44 -2.27 -3.83
CA GLU A 24 1.06 -2.45 -3.40
C GLU A 24 0.47 -3.76 -3.94
N ALA A 25 0.68 -4.04 -5.23
CA ALA A 25 0.24 -5.30 -5.82
C ALA A 25 0.93 -6.53 -5.19
N ALA A 26 2.22 -6.43 -4.86
CA ALA A 26 2.94 -7.49 -4.16
C ALA A 26 2.43 -7.68 -2.72
N ALA A 27 2.22 -6.58 -1.98
CA ALA A 27 1.67 -6.61 -0.63
C ALA A 27 0.25 -7.19 -0.62
N ARG A 28 -0.58 -6.80 -1.58
CA ARG A 28 -1.92 -7.36 -1.77
C ARG A 28 -1.87 -8.87 -1.95
N ARG A 29 -1.09 -9.38 -2.91
CA ARG A 29 -0.97 -10.83 -3.17
C ARG A 29 -0.48 -11.58 -1.94
N TRP A 30 0.46 -11.00 -1.21
CA TRP A 30 0.95 -11.59 0.03
C TRP A 30 -0.15 -11.68 1.09
N LEU A 31 -0.94 -10.62 1.30
CA LEU A 31 -2.06 -10.61 2.24
C LEU A 31 -3.18 -11.58 1.83
N GLU A 32 -3.49 -11.64 0.54
CA GLU A 32 -4.45 -12.61 -0.01
C GLU A 32 -3.98 -14.05 0.25
N SER A 33 -2.68 -14.34 0.08
CA SER A 33 -2.10 -15.66 0.39
C SER A 33 -2.17 -16.02 1.87
N LYS A 34 -2.29 -15.02 2.76
CA LYS A 34 -2.49 -15.21 4.20
C LYS A 34 -3.95 -15.38 4.60
N GLY A 35 -4.87 -15.39 3.64
CA GLY A 35 -6.30 -15.59 3.86
C GLY A 35 -7.12 -14.31 4.04
N LEU A 36 -6.50 -13.13 3.91
CA LEU A 36 -7.24 -11.88 3.92
C LEU A 36 -7.96 -11.69 2.59
N ARG A 37 -9.20 -11.19 2.64
CA ARG A 37 -9.99 -10.87 1.45
C ARG A 37 -9.78 -9.43 1.05
N PHE A 38 -9.40 -9.19 -0.20
CA PHE A 38 -9.29 -7.84 -0.73
C PHE A 38 -10.65 -7.13 -0.78
N ILE A 39 -10.70 -5.89 -0.27
CA ILE A 39 -11.87 -5.01 -0.41
C ILE A 39 -11.58 -3.90 -1.41
N ALA A 40 -10.53 -3.12 -1.19
CA ALA A 40 -10.21 -1.95 -2.00
C ALA A 40 -8.71 -1.60 -1.93
N ALA A 41 -8.23 -0.86 -2.92
CA ALA A 41 -6.89 -0.29 -2.97
C ALA A 41 -6.97 1.20 -3.29
N ASN A 42 -5.95 1.98 -2.93
CA ASN A 42 -5.82 3.40 -3.27
C ASN A 42 -7.06 4.22 -2.87
N VAL A 43 -7.60 3.94 -1.69
CA VAL A 43 -8.82 4.59 -1.20
C VAL A 43 -8.49 5.99 -0.71
N ARG A 44 -9.12 6.99 -1.30
CA ARG A 44 -8.95 8.40 -0.95
C ARG A 44 -10.22 8.92 -0.32
N GLU A 45 -10.09 9.40 0.91
CA GLU A 45 -11.16 10.08 1.63
C GLU A 45 -10.68 11.46 2.09
N ARG A 46 -11.61 12.29 2.58
CA ARG A 46 -11.31 13.65 3.04
C ARG A 46 -10.22 13.71 4.12
N GLY A 47 -10.05 12.62 4.87
CA GLY A 47 -9.05 12.49 5.93
C GLY A 47 -7.66 12.06 5.48
N GLY A 48 -7.50 11.50 4.28
CA GLY A 48 -6.25 10.87 3.85
C GLY A 48 -6.43 9.79 2.80
N GLU A 49 -5.34 9.09 2.53
CA GLU A 49 -5.29 7.94 1.63
C GLU A 49 -5.02 6.66 2.44
N ILE A 50 -5.59 5.55 1.97
CA ILE A 50 -5.36 4.20 2.48
C ILE A 50 -4.94 3.34 1.30
N ASP A 51 -3.75 2.74 1.40
CA ASP A 51 -3.18 1.97 0.30
C ASP A 51 -3.98 0.71 0.01
N LEU A 52 -4.31 -0.09 1.04
CA LEU A 52 -5.10 -1.30 0.92
C LEU A 52 -6.11 -1.44 2.06
N ILE A 53 -7.31 -1.91 1.71
CA ILE A 53 -8.35 -2.32 2.65
C ILE A 53 -8.63 -3.80 2.42
N MET A 54 -8.53 -4.57 3.49
CA MET A 54 -8.67 -6.02 3.50
C MET A 54 -9.70 -6.43 4.55
N ARG A 55 -10.20 -7.66 4.46
CA ARG A 55 -11.11 -8.27 5.43
C ARG A 55 -10.55 -9.58 5.92
N ASP A 56 -10.46 -9.70 7.23
CA ASP A 56 -10.14 -10.95 7.93
C ASP A 56 -11.37 -11.38 8.73
N GLY A 57 -12.16 -12.30 8.17
CA GLY A 57 -13.44 -12.72 8.74
C GLY A 57 -14.41 -11.54 8.91
N LYS A 58 -14.67 -11.14 10.16
CA LYS A 58 -15.53 -10.01 10.54
C LYS A 58 -14.76 -8.69 10.71
N THR A 59 -13.44 -8.74 10.68
CA THR A 59 -12.56 -7.59 10.94
C THR A 59 -12.17 -6.92 9.63
N THR A 60 -12.32 -5.59 9.57
CA THR A 60 -11.78 -4.78 8.47
C THR A 60 -10.37 -4.34 8.82
N VAL A 61 -9.41 -4.64 7.95
CA VAL A 61 -7.98 -4.38 8.13
C VAL A 61 -7.56 -3.28 7.15
N PHE A 62 -7.13 -2.15 7.70
CA PHE A 62 -6.57 -1.04 6.93
C PHE A 62 -5.04 -1.16 6.90
N VAL A 63 -4.45 -1.12 5.72
CA VAL A 63 -3.03 -1.40 5.51
C VAL A 63 -2.38 -0.23 4.77
N GLU A 64 -1.27 0.26 5.33
CA GLU A 64 -0.33 1.15 4.67
C GLU A 64 0.87 0.33 4.17
N VAL A 65 1.16 0.41 2.87
CA VAL A 65 2.27 -0.29 2.23
C VAL A 65 3.47 0.66 2.15
N ARG A 66 4.54 0.34 2.89
CA ARG A 66 5.79 1.10 2.83
C ARG A 66 6.92 0.26 2.26
N TYR A 67 7.38 0.64 1.07
CA TYR A 67 8.62 0.10 0.52
C TYR A 67 9.83 0.86 1.07
N ARG A 68 10.81 0.12 1.61
CA ARG A 68 12.12 0.65 1.99
C ARG A 68 13.21 -0.18 1.33
N ARG A 69 14.17 0.50 0.70
CA ARG A 69 15.34 -0.10 0.05
C ARG A 69 16.46 -0.50 1.04
N SER A 70 16.43 0.05 2.25
CA SER A 70 17.42 -0.21 3.32
C SER A 70 16.73 -0.32 4.68
N GLY A 71 17.07 -1.36 5.44
CA GLY A 71 16.56 -1.62 6.80
C GLY A 71 17.34 -0.92 7.92
N LEU A 72 18.33 -0.07 7.60
CA LEU A 72 19.33 0.44 8.55
C LEU A 72 18.83 1.51 9.53
N TYR A 73 17.57 1.98 9.44
CA TYR A 73 17.04 3.01 10.34
C TYR A 73 15.69 2.60 10.96
N GLY A 74 15.73 2.30 12.27
CA GLY A 74 14.62 2.43 13.23
C GLY A 74 13.40 1.54 12.99
N GLY A 75 13.15 0.62 13.92
CA GLY A 75 12.10 -0.42 13.85
C GLY A 75 10.75 0.03 13.29
N ALA A 76 10.09 -0.88 12.55
CA ALA A 76 8.84 -0.64 11.81
C ALA A 76 7.76 0.13 12.61
N ALA A 77 7.69 -0.08 13.94
CA ALA A 77 6.77 0.61 14.85
C ALA A 77 7.09 2.11 15.04
N ALA A 78 8.36 2.51 15.01
CA ALA A 78 8.79 3.91 15.23
C ALA A 78 8.46 4.82 14.04
N SER A 79 8.14 4.26 12.87
CA SER A 79 7.86 5.01 11.64
C SER A 79 6.38 5.34 11.42
N VAL A 80 5.51 4.78 12.27
CA VAL A 80 4.09 5.12 12.35
C VAL A 80 3.91 6.15 13.47
N THR A 81 4.23 7.41 13.18
CA THR A 81 4.04 8.50 14.14
C THR A 81 2.57 8.62 14.55
N ARG A 82 2.28 9.11 15.77
CA ARG A 82 0.90 9.33 16.25
C ARG A 82 0.03 10.11 15.25
N SER A 83 0.61 11.10 14.57
CA SER A 83 -0.10 11.87 13.53
C SER A 83 -0.55 11.00 12.36
N LYS A 84 0.25 10.01 11.94
CA LYS A 84 -0.15 9.05 10.90
C LYS A 84 -1.24 8.10 11.39
N GLN A 85 -1.16 7.64 12.64
CA GLN A 85 -2.20 6.80 13.23
C GLN A 85 -3.53 7.55 13.29
N HIS A 86 -3.52 8.79 13.77
CA HIS A 86 -4.72 9.64 13.83
C HIS A 86 -5.31 9.88 12.44
N LYS A 87 -4.47 10.16 11.44
CA LYS A 87 -4.92 10.35 10.06
C LYS A 87 -5.54 9.07 9.49
N LEU A 88 -4.89 7.93 9.70
CA LEU A 88 -5.39 6.62 9.25
C LEU A 88 -6.72 6.27 9.92
N LEU A 89 -6.83 6.46 11.25
CA LEU A 89 -8.06 6.24 12.01
C LEU A 89 -9.20 7.15 11.56
N HIS A 90 -8.91 8.42 11.32
CA HIS A 90 -9.92 9.36 10.81
C HIS A 90 -10.42 8.95 9.43
N THR A 91 -9.50 8.55 8.55
CA THR A 91 -9.80 8.08 7.18
C THR A 91 -10.61 6.77 7.22
N ALA A 92 -10.22 5.83 8.09
CA ALA A 92 -10.93 4.57 8.31
C ALA A 92 -12.36 4.79 8.82
N ARG A 93 -12.57 5.74 9.75
CA ARG A 93 -13.91 6.11 10.24
C ARG A 93 -14.79 6.65 9.12
N LEU A 94 -14.27 7.54 8.28
CA LEU A 94 -15.02 8.08 7.14
C LEU A 94 -15.38 6.98 6.14
N TRP A 95 -14.44 6.08 5.85
CA TRP A 95 -14.69 4.96 4.94
C TRP A 95 -15.75 4.01 5.50
N LEU A 96 -15.69 3.66 6.79
CA LEU A 96 -16.69 2.78 7.42
C LEU A 96 -18.07 3.42 7.49
N ALA A 97 -18.16 4.73 7.78
CA ALA A 97 -19.43 5.45 7.77
C ALA A 97 -20.11 5.39 6.39
N ARG A 98 -19.34 5.44 5.29
CA ARG A 98 -19.87 5.26 3.92
C ARG A 98 -20.33 3.83 3.63
N GLN A 99 -19.81 2.85 4.35
CA GLN A 99 -20.14 1.42 4.21
C GLN A 99 -21.20 0.96 5.22
N ASN A 100 -21.90 1.89 5.90
CA ASN A 100 -22.84 1.61 6.99
C ASN A 100 -22.22 0.81 8.16
N GLY A 101 -20.91 0.90 8.35
CA GLY A 101 -20.17 0.25 9.44
C GLY A 101 -19.69 1.24 10.50
N SER A 102 -19.48 0.75 11.72
CA SER A 102 -18.83 1.46 12.82
C SER A 102 -17.90 0.51 13.60
N PHE A 103 -16.91 1.06 14.31
CA PHE A 103 -15.95 0.33 15.14
C PHE A 103 -15.58 1.14 16.38
#